data_AF-A0A345RD38-F1
#
_entry.id   AF-A0A345RD38-F1
#
_cell.length_a   1.000
_cell.length_b   1.000
_cell.length_c   1.000
_cell.angle_alpha   90.00
_cell.angle_beta   90.00
_cell.angle_gamma   90.00
#
_symmetry.space_group_name_H-M   'P 1'
#
loop_
_entity.id
_entity.type
_entity.pdbx_description
1 polymer ?
#
loop_
_entity_poly.entity_id
_entity_poly.type
_entity_poly.pdbx_seq_one_letter_code
_entity_poly.pdbx_strand_id
1 'polypeptide(L)' 'MSDEAMSEGEQPYITTVRARRDVPQERQCLRCETLFWSEGFGERICRRCKRLNAWRNAAPDSSGSSRRR' A
#
# COMPACT_ATOMS: atom_id res chain seq x y z
N MET A 1 -18.16 44.28 -31.12
CA MET A 1 -17.79 43.13 -31.97
C MET A 1 -16.38 42.77 -31.59
N SER A 2 -16.03 41.65 -31.00
CA SER A 2 -16.67 40.51 -30.36
C SER A 2 -15.50 39.95 -29.52
N ASP A 3 -15.67 39.75 -28.22
CA ASP A 3 -15.96 38.43 -27.63
C ASP A 3 -15.02 37.30 -28.07
N GLU A 4 -14.65 36.50 -27.06
CA GLU A 4 -13.90 35.23 -27.09
C GLU A 4 -12.36 35.34 -27.00
N ALA A 5 -11.65 34.54 -26.20
CA ALA A 5 -12.08 33.43 -25.35
C ALA A 5 -10.94 33.02 -24.40
N MET A 6 -11.33 32.79 -23.15
CA MET A 6 -10.91 31.69 -22.28
C MET A 6 -9.45 31.68 -21.77
N SER A 7 -9.33 32.27 -20.58
CA SER A 7 -8.47 31.75 -19.51
C SER A 7 -9.02 30.41 -19.04
N GLU A 8 -8.34 29.31 -19.35
CA GLU A 8 -8.56 28.02 -18.69
C GLU A 8 -7.33 27.71 -17.86
N GLY A 9 -7.56 27.62 -16.55
CA GLY A 9 -6.54 27.62 -15.53
C GLY A 9 -5.55 26.47 -15.67
N GLU A 10 -4.28 26.82 -15.57
CA GLU A 10 -3.18 25.91 -15.30
C GLU A 10 -3.44 25.22 -13.96
N GLN A 11 -4.16 24.10 -13.99
CA GLN A 11 -4.39 23.26 -12.84
C GLN A 11 -3.04 22.65 -12.46
N PRO A 12 -2.49 22.92 -11.26
CA PRO A 12 -1.23 22.31 -10.85
C PRO A 12 -1.45 20.81 -10.69
N TYR A 13 -1.10 20.03 -11.71
CA TYR A 13 -1.11 18.58 -11.63
C TYR A 13 -0.04 18.19 -10.61
N ILE A 14 -0.48 17.74 -9.44
CA ILE A 14 0.41 17.23 -8.42
C ILE A 14 1.05 15.97 -9.01
N THR A 15 2.27 16.09 -9.52
CA THR A 15 3.08 14.94 -9.93
C THR A 15 3.44 14.21 -8.65
N THR A 16 2.62 13.26 -8.24
CA THR A 16 2.94 12.35 -7.16
C THR A 16 4.06 11.44 -7.66
N VAL A 17 5.31 11.83 -7.39
CA VAL A 17 6.47 10.98 -7.65
C VAL A 17 6.23 9.68 -6.88
N ARG A 18 6.12 8.56 -7.61
CA ARG A 18 5.98 7.24 -6.97
C ARG A 18 7.10 7.07 -5.97
N ALA A 19 6.75 6.73 -4.73
CA ALA A 19 7.76 6.45 -3.72
C ALA A 19 8.68 5.36 -4.29
N ARG A 20 10.01 5.52 -4.17
CA ARG A 20 11.00 4.58 -4.76
C ARG A 20 10.80 3.12 -4.35
N ARG A 21 10.06 2.89 -3.26
CA ARG A 21 9.72 1.57 -2.72
C ARG A 21 8.27 1.16 -3.01
N ASP A 22 7.61 1.81 -3.94
CA ASP A 22 6.31 1.41 -4.48
C ASP A 22 6.49 0.58 -5.76
N VAL A 23 7.40 -0.40 -5.66
CA VAL A 23 7.71 -1.34 -6.73
C VAL A 23 7.28 -2.74 -6.29
N PRO A 24 6.89 -3.61 -7.24
CA PRO A 24 6.64 -5.01 -6.96
C PRO A 24 7.89 -5.68 -6.40
N GLN A 25 7.78 -6.29 -5.22
CA GLN A 25 8.88 -7.00 -4.57
C GLN A 25 8.36 -8.02 -3.57
N GLU A 26 9.20 -8.97 -3.18
CA GLU A 26 8.92 -9.81 -2.03
C GLU A 26 9.00 -9.01 -0.73
N ARG A 27 8.02 -9.22 0.15
CA ARG A 27 7.93 -8.59 1.47
C ARG A 27 7.50 -9.59 2.52
N GLN A 28 7.84 -9.32 3.77
CA GLN A 28 7.33 -10.05 4.92
C GLN A 28 5.95 -9.54 5.30
N CYS A 29 5.00 -10.46 5.51
CA CYS A 29 3.68 -10.14 6.02
C CYS A 29 3.78 -9.58 7.44
N LEU A 30 3.17 -8.42 7.71
CA LEU A 30 3.18 -7.83 9.06
C LEU A 30 2.39 -8.64 10.11
N ARG A 31 1.66 -9.68 9.70
CA ARG A 31 0.84 -10.51 10.61
C ARG A 31 1.44 -11.88 10.88
N CYS A 32 1.93 -12.56 9.84
CA CYS A 32 2.41 -13.94 9.94
C CYS A 32 3.86 -14.10 9.48
N GLU A 33 4.55 -12.99 9.17
CA GLU A 33 5.96 -12.91 8.77
C GLU A 33 6.33 -13.71 7.50
N THR A 34 5.37 -14.35 6.86
CA THR A 34 5.57 -15.10 5.63
C THR A 34 5.97 -14.15 4.49
N LEU A 35 6.96 -14.55 3.70
CA LEU A 35 7.34 -13.87 2.48
C LEU A 35 6.23 -14.00 1.44
N PHE A 36 5.83 -12.90 0.83
CA PHE A 36 4.84 -12.88 -0.23
C PHE A 36 5.16 -11.79 -1.25
N TRP A 37 4.68 -11.98 -2.48
CA TRP A 37 4.79 -10.98 -3.53
C TRP A 37 3.86 -9.80 -3.25
N SER A 38 4.43 -8.61 -3.12
CA SER A 38 3.72 -7.35 -2.88
C SER A 38 3.81 -6.49 -4.13
N GLU A 39 2.68 -6.09 -4.70
CA GLU A 39 2.64 -5.25 -5.92
C GLU A 39 3.04 -3.78 -5.68
N GLY A 40 2.97 -3.31 -4.43
CA GLY A 40 3.33 -1.93 -4.09
C GLY A 40 3.41 -1.70 -2.58
N PHE A 41 3.72 -0.47 -2.16
CA PHE A 41 3.90 -0.10 -0.76
C PHE A 41 2.67 -0.41 0.11
N GLY A 42 1.47 -0.30 -0.46
CA GLY A 42 0.20 -0.59 0.23
C GLY A 42 -0.04 -2.07 0.49
N GLU A 43 0.70 -2.97 -0.18
CA GLU A 43 0.53 -4.41 0.00
C GLU A 43 1.48 -4.98 1.05
N ARG A 44 1.11 -4.84 2.32
CA ARG A 44 1.92 -5.31 3.47
C ARG A 44 1.41 -6.56 4.17
N ILE A 45 0.27 -7.09 3.71
CA ILE A 45 -0.39 -8.26 4.29
C ILE A 45 -0.59 -9.30 3.18
N CYS A 46 -0.15 -10.53 3.43
CA CYS A 46 -0.26 -11.61 2.45
C CYS A 46 -1.73 -11.96 2.15
N ARG A 47 -1.98 -12.59 1.00
CA ARG A 47 -3.33 -12.98 0.55
C ARG A 47 -4.09 -13.85 1.56
N ARG A 48 -3.38 -14.69 2.33
CA ARG A 48 -3.97 -15.53 3.39
C ARG A 48 -4.51 -14.69 4.55
N CYS A 49 -3.72 -13.77 5.08
CA CYS A 49 -4.13 -12.87 6.15
C CYS A 49 -5.17 -11.84 5.67
N LYS A 50 -5.11 -11.42 4.40
CA LYS A 50 -6.14 -10.59 3.76
C LYS A 50 -7.51 -11.29 3.75
N ARG A 51 -7.58 -12.56 3.31
CA ARG A 51 -8.82 -13.35 3.26
C ARG A 51 -9.44 -13.61 4.63
N LEU A 52 -8.60 -13.82 5.63
CA LEU A 52 -9.06 -14.05 7.01
C LEU A 52 -9.61 -12.78 7.68
N ASN A 53 -9.61 -11.63 7.00
CA ASN A 53 -9.95 -10.32 7.57
C ASN A 53 -9.15 -9.98 8.84
N ALA A 54 -8.04 -10.69 9.07
CA ALA A 54 -7.15 -10.49 10.22
C ALA A 54 -6.47 -9.11 10.19
N TRP A 55 -6.53 -8.41 9.05
CA TRP A 55 -6.07 -7.02 8.90
C TRP A 55 -7.12 -5.98 9.32
N ARG A 56 -8.40 -6.35 9.41
CA ARG A 56 -9.48 -5.42 9.81
C ARG A 56 -9.56 -5.24 11.31
N ASN A 57 -9.21 -6.29 12.07
CA ASN A 57 -9.06 -6.18 13.51
C ASN A 57 -7.62 -5.74 13.79
N ALA A 58 -7.42 -4.45 14.02
CA ALA A 58 -6.14 -3.87 14.46
C ALA A 58 -5.64 -4.44 15.81
N ALA A 59 -6.39 -5.38 16.41
CA ALA A 59 -5.91 -6.19 17.53
C ALA A 59 -4.69 -6.99 17.05
N PRO A 60 -3.50 -6.76 17.63
CA PRO A 60 -2.37 -7.62 17.36
C PRO A 60 -2.78 -9.05 17.77
N ASP A 61 -2.78 -9.97 16.82
CA ASP A 61 -2.42 -11.34 17.19
C ASP A 61 -0.96 -11.14 17.56
N SER A 62 -0.70 -11.07 18.84
CA SER A 62 0.55 -11.58 19.37
C SER A 62 0.60 -13.10 19.17
N SER A 63 0.36 -13.62 17.96
CA SER A 63 0.96 -14.87 17.52
C SER A 63 2.35 -14.54 17.00
N GLY A 64 3.12 -13.89 17.87
CA GLY A 64 4.55 -13.91 17.78
C GLY A 64 4.95 -15.37 17.72
N SER A 65 5.44 -15.81 16.57
CA SER A 65 6.40 -16.91 16.54
C SER A 65 7.68 -16.39 17.22
N SER A 66 7.60 -16.15 18.52
CA SER A 66 8.76 -16.18 19.41
C SER A 66 9.20 -17.64 19.41
N ARG A 67 9.95 -18.00 18.38
CA ARG A 67 10.58 -19.30 18.24
C ARG A 67 11.57 -19.39 19.39
N ARG A 68 11.22 -20.24 20.36
CA ARG A 68 12.00 -20.59 21.55
C ARG A 68 13.47 -20.80 21.17
N ARG A 69 14.37 -20.18 21.93
CA ARG A 69 15.71 -20.68 22.17
C ARG A 69 15.74 -21.25 23.58
#